data_AF-A0A6J3AHE2-F1
#
_entry.id   AF-A0A6J3AHE2-F1
#
_cell.length_a   1.000
_cell.length_b   1.000
_cell.length_c   1.000
_cell.angle_alpha   90.00
_cell.angle_beta   90.00
_cell.angle_gamma   90.00
#
_symmetry.space_group_name_H-M   'P 1'
#
loop_
_entity.id
_entity.type
_entity.pdbx_description
1 polymer ?
#
loop_
_entity_poly.entity_id
_entity_poly.type
_entity_poly.pdbx_seq_one_letter_code
_entity_poly.pdbx_strand_id
1 'polypeptide(L)'
;MTFSLTKITKTSSSYEFRTWDPEGVIFYGDTNPKDDWFVLGLRDGRPEVQLHNHWAQLTVVTGPRLDDGRWHQERPLLPPFAWMAFGHKARGWTWTGP
;
A
#
# COMPACT_ATOMS: atom_id res chain seq x y z
N MET A 1 9.06 -20.23 -3.01
CA MET A 1 8.86 -20.27 -1.55
C MET A 1 7.38 -20.14 -1.30
N THR A 2 6.75 -21.07 -0.59
CA THR A 2 5.28 -21.06 -0.38
C THR A 2 4.98 -20.42 0.96
N PHE A 3 4.48 -19.18 0.94
CA PHE A 3 4.09 -18.48 2.17
C PHE A 3 2.69 -18.93 2.60
N SER A 4 2.60 -19.57 3.76
CA SER A 4 1.31 -19.97 4.33
C SER A 4 0.61 -18.76 4.94
N LEU A 5 -0.31 -18.15 4.18
CA LEU A 5 -1.08 -16.97 4.60
C LEU A 5 -1.88 -17.20 5.90
N THR A 6 -2.19 -18.45 6.25
CA THR A 6 -2.86 -18.84 7.50
C THR A 6 -2.05 -18.55 8.77
N LYS A 7 -0.74 -18.28 8.66
CA LYS A 7 0.11 -17.87 9.79
C LYS A 7 0.21 -16.35 9.95
N ILE A 8 -0.36 -15.56 9.03
CA ILE A 8 -0.34 -14.11 9.11
C ILE A 8 -1.40 -13.66 10.12
N THR A 9 -0.93 -13.12 11.25
CA THR A 9 -1.78 -12.57 12.31
C THR A 9 -1.95 -11.05 12.21
N LYS A 10 -1.12 -10.38 11.39
CA LYS A 10 -1.13 -8.93 11.18
C LYS A 10 -0.78 -8.59 9.74
N THR A 11 -1.63 -7.80 9.08
CA THR A 11 -1.52 -7.41 7.66
C THR A 11 -1.13 -5.96 7.45
N SER A 12 -0.57 -5.29 8.47
CA SER A 12 -0.15 -3.89 8.39
C SER A 12 1.37 -3.77 8.45
N SER A 13 1.94 -2.95 7.57
CA SER A 13 3.35 -2.54 7.60
C SER A 13 3.46 -1.07 8.03
N SER A 14 4.58 -0.67 8.61
CA SER A 14 4.88 0.73 8.93
C SER A 14 6.37 0.93 8.76
N TYR A 15 6.76 2.04 8.14
CA TYR A 15 8.16 2.34 7.86
C TYR A 15 8.38 3.85 7.86
N GLU A 16 9.65 4.24 7.91
CA GLU A 16 10.08 5.61 7.69
C GLU A 16 11.05 5.63 6.52
N PHE A 17 10.93 6.63 5.65
CA PHE A 17 11.87 6.81 4.55
C PHE A 17 12.16 8.28 4.30
N ARG A 18 13.26 8.54 3.58
CA ARG A 18 13.71 9.87 3.17
C ARG A 18 14.32 9.77 1.79
N THR A 19 13.95 10.69 0.90
CA THR A 19 14.52 10.76 -0.45
C THR A 19 14.55 12.19 -0.98
N TRP A 20 15.37 12.43 -1.99
CA TRP A 20 15.32 13.60 -2.88
C TRP A 20 14.84 13.21 -4.29
N ASP A 21 14.63 11.92 -4.52
CA ASP A 21 14.21 11.38 -5.80
C ASP A 21 12.68 11.50 -5.93
N PRO A 22 12.17 12.18 -6.98
CA PRO A 22 10.73 12.33 -7.19
C PRO A 22 10.05 11.06 -7.70
N GLU A 23 10.79 10.05 -8.17
CA GLU A 23 10.21 8.81 -8.70
C GLU A 23 10.96 7.56 -8.20
N GLY A 24 10.22 6.49 -7.95
CA GLY A 24 10.85 5.21 -7.57
C GLY A 24 9.95 4.27 -6.80
N VAL A 25 10.37 3.01 -6.68
CA VAL A 25 9.66 1.99 -5.89
C VAL A 25 10.18 1.99 -4.46
N ILE A 26 9.27 2.12 -3.48
CA ILE A 26 9.58 2.00 -2.06
C ILE A 26 9.37 0.54 -1.62
N PHE A 27 8.23 -0.05 -1.97
CA PHE A 27 7.88 -1.42 -1.63
C PHE A 27 7.16 -2.11 -2.78
N TYR A 28 7.46 -3.40 -2.96
CA TYR A 28 6.77 -4.29 -3.87
C TYR A 28 6.42 -5.57 -3.13
N GLY A 29 5.23 -6.10 -3.38
CA GLY A 29 4.83 -7.40 -2.87
C GLY A 29 3.87 -8.10 -3.82
N ASP A 30 3.97 -9.42 -3.88
CA ASP A 30 3.09 -10.27 -4.66
C ASP A 30 2.79 -11.57 -3.92
N THR A 31 1.72 -12.25 -4.35
CA THR A 31 1.59 -13.70 -4.16
C THR A 31 1.73 -14.46 -5.47
N ASN A 32 1.48 -13.77 -6.60
CA ASN A 32 1.80 -14.22 -7.95
C ASN A 32 2.20 -12.99 -8.79
N PRO A 33 3.44 -12.93 -9.33
CA PRO A 33 3.91 -11.76 -10.07
C PRO A 33 3.14 -11.50 -11.38
N LYS A 34 2.32 -12.45 -11.85
CA LYS A 34 1.51 -12.26 -13.06
C LYS A 34 0.22 -11.50 -12.82
N ASP A 35 -0.48 -11.82 -11.74
CA ASP A 35 -1.89 -11.44 -11.56
C ASP A 35 -2.30 -11.16 -10.10
N ASP A 36 -1.37 -11.12 -9.15
CA ASP A 36 -1.63 -10.69 -7.77
C ASP A 36 -0.40 -9.99 -7.16
N TRP A 37 -0.29 -8.69 -7.44
CA TRP A 37 0.82 -7.84 -7.02
C TRP A 37 0.37 -6.43 -6.62
N PHE A 38 1.20 -5.77 -5.81
CA PHE A 38 1.06 -4.35 -5.49
C PHE A 38 2.43 -3.66 -5.45
N VAL A 39 2.42 -2.36 -5.75
CA VAL A 39 3.57 -1.45 -5.68
C VAL A 39 3.17 -0.24 -4.84
N LEU A 40 4.08 0.17 -3.98
CA LEU A 40 4.07 1.47 -3.33
C LEU A 40 5.34 2.22 -3.71
N GLY A 41 5.19 3.40 -4.29
CA GLY A 41 6.30 4.19 -4.81
C GLY A 41 6.02 5.68 -4.75
N LEU A 42 6.87 6.44 -5.44
CA LEU A 42 6.69 7.86 -5.71
C LEU A 42 6.48 8.10 -7.20
N ARG A 43 5.58 9.03 -7.51
CA ARG A 43 5.44 9.68 -8.81
C ARG A 43 5.29 11.18 -8.60
N ASP A 44 6.08 11.99 -9.28
CA ASP A 44 6.14 13.45 -9.08
C ASP A 44 6.35 13.87 -7.59
N GLY A 45 7.13 13.07 -6.86
CA GLY A 45 7.43 13.23 -5.44
C GLY A 45 6.32 12.79 -4.50
N ARG A 46 5.17 12.34 -5.00
CA ARG A 46 3.99 11.96 -4.19
C ARG A 46 3.82 10.44 -4.10
N PRO A 47 3.32 9.90 -2.97
CA PRO A 47 2.95 8.49 -2.85
C PRO A 47 2.04 8.01 -3.97
N GLU A 48 2.41 6.92 -4.61
CA GLU A 48 1.60 6.19 -5.57
C GLU A 48 1.44 4.73 -5.12
N VAL A 49 0.19 4.26 -5.15
CA VAL A 49 -0.15 2.84 -4.98
C VAL A 49 -0.62 2.29 -6.32
N GLN A 50 0.00 1.21 -6.78
CA GLN A 50 -0.51 0.39 -7.86
C GLN A 50 -0.88 -0.98 -7.32
N LEU A 51 -1.99 -1.53 -7.77
CA LEU A 51 -2.45 -2.85 -7.38
C LEU A 51 -3.10 -3.54 -8.57
N HIS A 52 -2.80 -4.82 -8.74
CA HIS A 52 -3.44 -5.69 -9.71
C HIS A 52 -3.67 -7.05 -9.09
N ASN A 53 -4.94 -7.40 -8.92
CA ASN A 53 -5.38 -8.72 -8.48
C ASN A 53 -6.71 -9.11 -9.14
N HIS A 54 -7.21 -10.30 -8.81
CA HIS A 54 -8.48 -10.80 -9.33
C HIS A 54 -9.70 -9.90 -9.04
N TRP A 55 -9.63 -9.06 -8.00
CA TRP A 55 -10.73 -8.20 -7.59
C TRP A 55 -10.61 -6.76 -8.10
N ALA A 56 -9.40 -6.26 -8.32
CA ALA A 56 -9.17 -4.87 -8.69
C ALA A 56 -7.87 -4.67 -9.46
N GLN A 57 -7.90 -3.67 -10.35
CA GLN A 57 -6.72 -3.09 -10.98
C GLN A 57 -6.79 -1.57 -10.87
N LEU A 58 -5.87 -0.97 -10.13
CA LEU A 58 -5.89 0.47 -9.85
C LEU A 58 -4.49 1.07 -9.75
N THR A 59 -4.43 2.36 -10.03
CA THR A 59 -3.29 3.23 -9.76
C THR A 59 -3.81 4.51 -9.10
N VAL A 60 -3.27 4.84 -7.93
CA VAL A 60 -3.73 5.98 -7.14
C VAL A 60 -2.54 6.73 -6.58
N VAL A 61 -2.46 8.01 -6.93
CA VAL A 61 -1.54 8.97 -6.31
C VAL A 61 -2.26 9.66 -5.17
N THR A 62 -1.64 9.75 -4.00
CA THR A 62 -2.23 10.34 -2.79
C THR A 62 -1.20 11.08 -1.97
N GLY A 63 -1.64 11.99 -1.10
CA GLY A 63 -0.77 12.65 -0.13
C GLY A 63 0.11 13.79 -0.67
N PRO A 64 0.93 14.38 0.21
CA PRO A 64 1.86 15.45 -0.13
C PRO A 64 3.12 14.90 -0.82
N ARG A 65 4.01 15.80 -1.21
CA ARG A 65 5.36 15.45 -1.68
C ARG A 65 6.24 14.98 -0.52
N LEU A 66 7.02 13.93 -0.74
CA LEU A 66 7.91 13.30 0.25
C LEU A 66 9.39 13.31 -0.19
N ASP A 67 9.68 13.97 -1.31
CA ASP A 67 11.01 14.09 -1.93
C ASP A 67 11.79 15.33 -1.43
N ASP A 68 11.57 15.74 -0.18
CA ASP A 68 12.11 16.96 0.44
C ASP A 68 13.37 16.71 1.30
N GLY A 69 13.92 15.50 1.26
CA GLY A 69 15.06 15.12 2.08
C GLY A 69 14.80 15.09 3.59
N ARG A 70 13.53 15.00 4.02
CA ARG A 70 13.16 14.78 5.41
C ARG A 70 12.69 13.33 5.62
N TRP A 71 12.72 12.91 6.88
CA TRP A 71 12.14 11.62 7.27
C TRP A 71 10.62 11.74 7.32
N HIS A 72 9.95 10.81 6.66
CA HIS A 72 8.49 10.69 6.67
C HIS A 72 8.09 9.32 7.19
N GLN A 73 7.16 9.30 8.14
CA GLN A 73 6.56 8.06 8.62
C GLN A 73 5.32 7.75 7.79
N GLU A 74 5.40 6.71 6.98
CA GLU A 74 4.27 6.24 6.20
C GLU A 74 3.65 4.99 6.83
N ARG A 75 2.35 5.08 7.00
CA ARG A 75 1.49 3.91 7.22
C ARG A 75 0.73 3.75 5.92
N PRO A 76 0.99 2.71 5.11
CA PRO A 76 0.19 2.44 3.93
C PRO A 76 -1.27 2.26 4.36
N LEU A 77 -2.04 3.34 4.28
CA LEU A 77 -3.47 3.31 4.45
C LEU A 77 -3.96 2.78 3.11
N LEU A 78 -4.47 1.55 3.12
CA LEU A 78 -5.27 1.06 2.00
C LEU A 78 -6.31 2.14 1.70
N PRO A 79 -6.42 2.61 0.45
CA PRO A 79 -7.31 3.71 0.17
C PRO A 79 -8.75 3.33 0.52
N PRO A 80 -9.64 4.31 0.80
CA PRO A 80 -11.01 4.07 1.25
C PRO A 80 -11.90 3.29 0.28
N PHE A 81 -11.41 2.82 -0.86
CA PHE A 81 -12.09 1.98 -1.85
C PHE A 81 -11.50 0.56 -1.95
N ALA A 82 -10.34 0.30 -1.32
CA ALA A 82 -9.73 -1.02 -1.26
C ALA A 82 -10.60 -2.05 -0.50
N TRP A 83 -11.55 -1.62 0.35
CA TRP A 83 -12.51 -2.53 0.99
C TRP A 83 -13.40 -3.30 0.00
N MET A 84 -13.59 -2.76 -1.21
CA MET A 84 -14.32 -3.45 -2.27
C MET A 84 -13.54 -4.64 -2.83
N ALA A 85 -12.20 -4.58 -2.81
CA ALA A 85 -11.32 -5.65 -3.28
C ALA A 85 -11.09 -6.74 -2.23
N PHE A 86 -11.22 -6.41 -0.94
CA PHE A 86 -11.07 -7.35 0.19
C PHE A 86 -12.44 -7.63 0.82
N GLY A 87 -13.31 -8.31 0.08
CA GLY A 87 -14.73 -8.51 0.45
C GLY A 87 -14.99 -8.88 1.92
N HIS A 88 -15.98 -8.21 2.53
CA HIS A 88 -16.79 -8.51 3.73
C HIS A 88 -16.22 -9.29 4.94
N LYS A 89 -14.92 -9.53 5.05
CA LYS A 89 -14.32 -10.33 6.15
C LYS A 89 -13.43 -9.55 7.10
N ALA A 90 -13.47 -8.22 7.06
CA ALA A 90 -12.87 -7.36 8.09
C ALA A 90 -13.87 -7.10 9.24
N ARG A 91 -14.30 -8.15 9.96
CA ARG A 91 -15.00 -7.97 11.23
C ARG A 91 -13.99 -7.51 12.29
N GLY A 92 -14.11 -6.26 12.74
CA GLY A 92 -13.30 -5.71 13.84
C GLY A 92 -12.91 -4.23 13.72
N TRP A 93 -13.25 -3.55 12.62
CA TRP A 93 -12.90 -2.15 12.43
C TRP A 93 -14.09 -1.26 12.80
N THR A 94 -14.12 -0.73 14.03
CA THR A 94 -14.98 0.40 14.40
C THR A 94 -14.19 1.68 14.24
N TRP A 95 -14.60 2.54 13.31
CA TRP A 95 -14.09 3.90 13.20
C TRP A 95 -14.75 4.78 14.27
N THR A 96 -13.94 5.43 15.10
CA THR A 96 -14.35 6.56 15.95
C THR A 96 -13.53 7.77 15.50
N GLY A 97 -14.11 8.56 14.60
CA GLY A 97 -13.65 9.87 14.17
C GLY A 97 -14.89 10.71 13.84
N PRO A 98 -14.77 12.04 13.69
CA PRO A 98 -15.91 12.96 13.82
C PRO A 98 -17.01 12.77 12.76
#